data_AF-A0A4Z2BWD4-F1
#
_entry.id   AF-A0A4Z2BWD4-F1
#
_cell.length_a   1.000
_cell.length_b   1.000
_cell.length_c   1.000
_cell.angle_alpha   90.00
_cell.angle_beta   90.00
_cell.angle_gamma   90.00
#
_symmetry.space_group_name_H-M   'P 1'
#
loop_
_entity.id
_entity.type
_entity.pdbx_description
1 polymer ?
#
loop_
_entity_poly.entity_id
_entity_poly.type
_entity_poly.pdbx_seq_one_letter_code
_entity_poly.pdbx_strand_id
1 'polypeptide(L)'
;MSGMMHITGPEEGEPVRPGVAMTDLAAGLYAHGAVMAALLQRHRTGTGSHIDCNLLSAQVSCLSHIAANYLNCGWEARRWGTAHESIVPYQAFTTKDGHVVVAAGNDKQFVKVCQHTVQVLRNTLSYTDDAIKSLLASKVVAQNVAS
;
A
#
# COMPACT_ATOMS: atom_id res chain seq x y z
N MET A 1 -1.67 16.67 10.30
CA MET A 1 -1.88 17.80 9.35
C MET A 1 -2.11 17.32 7.92
N SER A 2 -1.32 16.41 7.37
CA SER A 2 -1.38 15.98 5.96
C SER A 2 -2.06 14.62 5.70
N GLY A 3 -2.54 13.91 6.73
CA GLY A 3 -3.20 12.60 6.60
C GLY A 3 -2.28 11.38 6.58
N MET A 4 -0.97 11.51 6.31
CA MET A 4 -0.08 10.34 6.15
C MET A 4 0.03 9.44 7.39
N MET A 5 0.16 10.00 8.60
CA MET A 5 0.18 9.19 9.82
C MET A 5 -1.19 8.56 10.12
N HIS A 6 -2.28 9.24 9.76
CA HIS A 6 -3.64 8.75 10.00
C HIS A 6 -3.90 7.41 9.29
N ILE A 7 -3.27 7.20 8.13
CA ILE A 7 -3.36 5.98 7.32
C ILE A 7 -2.22 4.98 7.55
N THR A 8 -1.23 5.33 8.37
CA THR A 8 -0.02 4.50 8.58
C THR A 8 0.00 3.91 9.98
N GLY A 9 0.14 2.58 10.08
CA GLY A 9 0.24 1.86 11.35
C GLY A 9 -0.68 0.64 11.40
N PRO A 10 -0.71 -0.09 12.53
CA PRO A 10 -1.64 -1.20 12.74
C PRO A 10 -3.09 -0.70 12.71
N GLU A 11 -4.01 -1.56 12.26
CA GLU A 11 -5.46 -1.25 12.12
C GLU A 11 -6.05 -0.70 13.43
N GLU A 12 -5.88 -1.44 14.53
CA GLU A 12 -6.32 -1.05 15.87
C GLU A 12 -5.19 -0.41 16.70
N GLY A 13 -4.18 0.15 16.03
CA GLY A 13 -2.99 0.73 16.67
C GLY A 13 -2.96 2.26 16.60
N GLU A 14 -2.04 2.84 17.36
CA GLU A 14 -1.71 4.26 17.27
C GLU A 14 -1.14 4.61 15.89
N PRO A 15 -1.39 5.84 15.37
CA PRO A 15 -0.75 6.34 14.17
C PRO A 15 0.78 6.28 14.24
N VAL A 16 1.40 5.71 13.21
CA VAL A 16 2.86 5.55 13.13
C VAL A 16 3.42 6.41 12.01
N ARG A 17 4.58 7.02 12.26
CA ARG A 17 5.33 7.73 11.22
C ARG A 17 6.02 6.71 10.30
N PRO A 18 6.01 6.90 8.97
CA PRO A 18 6.88 6.13 8.07
C PRO A 18 8.34 6.16 8.54
N GLY A 19 9.07 5.05 8.34
CA GLY A 19 10.46 4.90 8.82
C GLY A 19 11.48 5.84 8.18
N VAL A 20 11.07 6.63 7.19
CA VAL A 20 11.90 7.65 6.53
C VAL A 20 11.19 9.00 6.55
N ALA A 21 11.94 10.07 6.27
CA ALA A 21 11.38 11.40 6.09
C ALA A 21 10.62 11.54 4.76
N MET A 22 9.50 10.81 4.64
CA MET A 22 8.72 10.71 3.41
C MET A 22 8.29 12.09 2.88
N THR A 23 7.89 12.99 3.77
CA THR A 23 7.53 14.37 3.42
C THR A 23 8.68 15.13 2.76
N ASP A 24 9.88 15.03 3.32
CA ASP A 24 11.06 15.75 2.83
C ASP A 24 11.52 15.16 1.49
N LEU A 25 11.47 13.83 1.35
CA LEU A 25 11.77 13.13 0.10
C LEU A 25 10.79 13.53 -1.01
N ALA A 26 9.49 13.54 -0.71
CA ALA A 26 8.47 13.96 -1.66
C ALA A 26 8.66 15.43 -2.09
N ALA A 27 8.87 16.33 -1.13
CA ALA A 27 9.11 17.75 -1.42
C ALA A 27 10.38 17.94 -2.27
N GLY A 28 11.45 17.23 -1.96
CA GLY A 28 12.68 17.25 -2.76
C GLY A 28 12.45 16.78 -4.21
N LEU A 29 11.68 15.71 -4.41
CA LEU A 29 11.33 15.21 -5.74
C LEU A 29 10.43 16.19 -6.51
N TYR A 30 9.45 16.81 -5.85
CA TYR A 30 8.62 17.85 -6.48
C TYR A 30 9.42 19.09 -6.85
N ALA A 31 10.28 19.57 -5.95
CA ALA A 31 11.15 20.71 -6.22
C ALA A 31 12.10 20.42 -7.38
N HIS A 32 12.70 19.22 -7.41
CA HIS A 32 13.53 18.78 -8.52
C HIS A 32 12.78 18.80 -9.85
N GLY A 33 11.58 18.22 -9.90
CA GLY A 33 10.74 18.24 -11.10
C GLY A 33 10.36 19.65 -11.54
N ALA A 34 10.02 20.53 -10.60
CA ALA A 34 9.70 21.93 -10.87
C ALA A 34 10.91 22.70 -11.43
N VAL A 35 12.11 22.46 -10.90
CA VAL A 35 13.36 23.06 -11.42
C VAL A 35 13.62 22.60 -12.86
N MET A 36 13.47 21.31 -13.14
CA MET A 36 13.63 20.77 -14.50
C MET A 36 12.62 21.39 -15.48
N ALA A 37 11.35 21.53 -15.06
CA ALA A 37 10.31 22.17 -15.86
C ALA A 37 10.62 23.67 -16.10
N ALA A 38 11.07 24.39 -15.07
CA ALA A 38 11.44 25.81 -15.18
C ALA A 38 12.66 26.02 -16.09
N LEU A 39 13.65 25.13 -16.06
CA LEU A 39 14.80 25.19 -16.98
C LEU A 39 14.37 24.95 -18.43
N LEU A 40 13.46 23.99 -18.66
CA LEU A 40 12.90 23.75 -19.98
C LEU A 40 12.09 24.96 -20.49
N GLN A 41 11.29 25.58 -19.62
CA GLN A 41 10.57 26.81 -19.95
C GLN A 41 11.55 27.93 -20.30
N ARG A 42 12.56 28.17 -19.46
CA ARG A 42 13.60 29.19 -19.68
C ARG A 42 14.32 29.00 -21.00
N HIS A 43 14.56 27.76 -21.42
CA HIS A 43 15.19 27.50 -22.72
C HIS A 43 14.36 28.03 -23.90
N ARG A 44 13.02 28.05 -23.78
CA ARG A 44 12.11 28.54 -24.81
C ARG A 44 11.82 30.04 -24.70
N THR A 45 11.70 30.55 -23.48
CA THR A 45 11.25 31.93 -23.23
C THR A 45 12.37 32.91 -22.88
N GLY A 46 13.55 32.40 -22.50
CA GLY A 46 14.64 33.20 -21.94
C GLY A 46 14.41 33.66 -20.50
N THR A 47 13.25 33.38 -19.91
CA THR A 47 12.85 33.86 -18.57
C THR A 47 12.87 32.75 -17.53
N GLY A 48 13.35 33.07 -16.32
CA GLY A 48 13.27 32.16 -15.17
C GLY A 48 11.90 32.18 -14.51
N SER A 49 11.66 31.24 -13.59
CA SER A 49 10.43 31.15 -12.80
C SER A 49 10.77 31.03 -11.31
N HIS A 50 9.93 31.63 -10.47
CA HIS A 50 9.95 31.37 -9.02
C HIS A 50 9.18 30.07 -8.73
N ILE A 51 9.77 29.19 -7.92
CA ILE A 51 9.18 27.91 -7.55
C ILE A 51 8.83 27.97 -6.06
N ASP A 52 7.54 27.90 -5.75
CA ASP A 52 7.06 27.72 -4.39
C ASP A 52 6.79 26.24 -4.14
N CYS A 53 7.50 25.67 -3.17
CA CYS A 53 7.36 24.28 -2.77
C CYS A 53 7.27 24.22 -1.26
N ASN A 54 6.24 23.55 -0.75
CA ASN A 54 6.03 23.38 0.67
C ASN A 54 5.78 21.91 1.02
N LEU A 55 6.16 21.54 2.25
CA LEU A 55 6.09 20.17 2.75
C LEU A 55 4.66 19.63 2.85
N LEU A 56 3.69 20.50 3.16
CA LEU A 56 2.30 20.09 3.34
C LEU A 56 1.68 19.64 2.01
N SER A 57 1.78 20.46 0.97
CA SER A 57 1.27 20.14 -0.37
C SER A 57 1.94 18.91 -0.96
N ALA A 58 3.27 18.79 -0.78
CA ALA A 58 4.02 17.61 -1.21
C ALA A 58 3.57 16.32 -0.51
N GLN A 59 3.21 16.39 0.77
CA GLN A 59 2.73 15.22 1.49
C GLN A 59 1.27 14.88 1.17
N VAL A 60 0.42 15.90 0.99
CA VAL A 60 -1.00 15.70 0.61
C VAL A 60 -1.09 15.05 -0.77
N SER A 61 -0.24 15.43 -1.72
CA SER A 61 -0.23 14.81 -3.05
C SER A 61 0.17 13.32 -3.02
N CYS A 62 0.96 12.89 -2.02
CA CYS A 62 1.28 11.47 -1.83
C CYS A 62 0.10 10.60 -1.39
N LEU A 63 -1.01 11.18 -0.93
CA LEU A 63 -2.21 10.41 -0.57
C LEU A 63 -2.87 9.75 -1.78
N SER A 64 -2.70 10.31 -2.99
CA SER A 64 -3.13 9.70 -4.24
C SER A 64 -4.59 9.18 -4.20
N HIS A 65 -4.81 7.87 -4.32
CA HIS A 65 -6.12 7.22 -4.29
C HIS A 65 -6.87 7.42 -2.98
N ILE A 66 -6.19 7.54 -1.84
CA ILE A 66 -6.84 7.78 -0.55
C ILE A 66 -7.54 9.14 -0.53
N ALA A 67 -6.88 10.17 -1.04
CA ALA A 67 -7.50 11.49 -1.18
C ALA A 67 -8.66 11.45 -2.18
N ALA A 68 -8.53 10.70 -3.28
CA ALA A 68 -9.59 10.53 -4.27
C ALA A 68 -10.83 9.82 -3.68
N ASN A 69 -10.65 8.77 -2.87
CA ASN A 69 -11.73 8.05 -2.20
C ASN A 69 -12.54 8.99 -1.29
N TYR A 70 -11.85 9.82 -0.51
CA TYR A 70 -12.51 10.81 0.33
C TYR A 70 -13.24 11.88 -0.49
N LEU A 71 -12.59 12.46 -1.51
CA LEU A 71 -13.17 13.55 -2.31
C LEU A 71 -14.37 13.10 -3.16
N ASN A 72 -14.34 11.87 -3.67
CA ASN A 72 -15.38 11.37 -4.57
C ASN A 72 -16.53 10.67 -3.82
N CYS A 73 -16.24 10.00 -2.70
CA CYS A 73 -17.19 9.12 -2.02
C CYS A 73 -17.41 9.47 -0.54
N GLY A 74 -16.67 10.42 0.03
CA GLY A 74 -16.72 10.74 1.46
C GLY A 74 -16.13 9.64 2.34
N TRP A 75 -15.41 8.68 1.76
CA TRP A 75 -14.83 7.56 2.49
C TRP A 75 -13.54 7.98 3.19
N GLU A 76 -13.62 8.12 4.51
CA GLU A 76 -12.47 8.38 5.34
C GLU A 76 -11.58 7.14 5.40
N ALA A 77 -10.30 7.31 5.09
CA ALA A 77 -9.35 6.21 5.14
C ALA A 77 -9.05 5.81 6.58
N ARG A 78 -8.59 4.57 6.74
CA ARG A 78 -8.15 4.03 8.03
C ARG A 78 -6.81 3.32 7.89
N ARG A 79 -6.23 2.94 9.01
CA ARG A 79 -5.02 2.10 9.04
C ARG A 79 -5.40 0.67 8.70
N TRP A 80 -4.58 0.02 7.89
CA TRP A 80 -4.78 -1.38 7.49
C TRP A 80 -3.60 -2.28 7.88
N GLY A 81 -2.65 -1.77 8.67
CA GLY A 81 -1.40 -2.47 8.93
C GLY A 81 -0.63 -2.68 7.63
N THR A 82 -0.48 -3.93 7.23
CA THR A 82 0.19 -4.30 5.97
C THR A 82 -0.78 -4.65 4.84
N ALA A 83 -2.08 -4.69 5.12
CA ALA A 83 -3.10 -5.06 4.15
C ALA A 83 -3.45 -3.91 3.20
N HIS A 84 -3.83 -4.24 1.98
CA HIS A 84 -4.49 -3.31 1.06
C HIS A 84 -5.95 -3.10 1.46
N GLU A 85 -6.45 -1.88 1.25
CA GLU A 85 -7.83 -1.53 1.57
C GLU A 85 -8.86 -2.38 0.80
N SER A 86 -8.59 -2.67 -0.47
CA SER A 86 -9.58 -3.21 -1.42
C SER A 86 -9.16 -4.48 -2.17
N ILE A 87 -7.95 -5.00 -1.92
CA ILE A 87 -7.41 -6.16 -2.66
C ILE A 87 -7.01 -7.21 -1.65
N VAL A 88 -7.57 -8.41 -1.77
CA VAL A 88 -7.32 -9.53 -0.86
C VAL A 88 -7.05 -10.81 -1.64
N PRO A 89 -5.97 -11.57 -1.31
CA PRO A 89 -4.90 -11.24 -0.38
C PRO A 89 -3.89 -10.25 -0.99
N TYR A 90 -3.69 -9.11 -0.33
CA TYR A 90 -2.56 -8.20 -0.58
C TYR A 90 -2.06 -7.68 0.76
N GLN A 91 -1.25 -8.46 1.45
CA GLN A 91 -0.79 -8.16 2.82
C GLN A 91 0.48 -8.93 3.18
N ALA A 92 1.12 -8.55 4.29
CA ALA A 92 2.17 -9.36 4.89
C ALA A 92 1.58 -10.51 5.72
N PHE A 93 2.20 -11.68 5.62
CA PHE A 93 1.92 -12.88 6.39
C PHE A 93 3.16 -13.26 7.18
N THR A 94 2.98 -13.66 8.44
CA THR A 94 4.06 -14.15 9.30
C THR A 94 4.54 -15.53 8.82
N THR A 95 5.85 -15.69 8.72
CA THR A 95 6.52 -16.97 8.45
C THR A 95 7.29 -17.41 9.69
N LYS A 96 7.98 -18.56 9.61
CA LYS A 96 8.81 -19.07 10.71
C LYS A 96 9.96 -18.11 11.09
N ASP A 97 10.48 -17.38 10.11
CA ASP A 97 11.73 -16.64 10.16
C ASP A 97 11.58 -15.16 9.75
N GLY A 98 10.35 -14.69 9.53
CA GLY A 98 10.08 -13.31 9.16
C GLY A 98 8.68 -13.10 8.63
N HIS A 99 8.58 -12.33 7.54
CA HIS A 99 7.33 -12.00 6.89
C HIS A 99 7.45 -12.14 5.38
N VAL A 100 6.36 -12.59 4.75
CA VAL A 100 6.23 -12.60 3.28
C VAL A 100 5.01 -11.78 2.88
N VAL A 101 5.16 -10.94 1.87
CA VAL A 101 4.01 -10.22 1.28
C VAL A 101 3.41 -11.08 0.18
N VAL A 102 2.13 -11.41 0.30
CA VAL A 102 1.38 -12.11 -0.75
C VAL A 102 0.44 -11.15 -1.40
N ALA A 103 0.50 -11.09 -2.73
CA ALA A 103 -0.19 -10.13 -3.57
C ALA A 103 -0.92 -10.83 -4.72
N ALA A 104 -2.21 -11.10 -4.55
CA ALA A 104 -3.10 -11.56 -5.60
C ALA A 104 -4.09 -10.44 -5.95
N GLY A 105 -3.81 -9.74 -7.04
CA GLY A 105 -4.60 -8.61 -7.53
C GLY A 105 -5.85 -8.99 -8.31
N ASN A 106 -6.15 -10.28 -8.49
CA ASN A 106 -7.36 -10.79 -9.15
C ASN A 106 -7.61 -12.26 -8.84
N ASP A 107 -8.82 -12.73 -9.16
CA ASP A 107 -9.28 -14.10 -8.92
C ASP A 107 -8.38 -15.17 -9.54
N LYS A 108 -7.85 -14.93 -10.75
CA LYS A 108 -6.95 -15.89 -11.42
C LYS A 108 -5.65 -16.07 -10.62
N GLN A 109 -5.10 -14.98 -10.09
CA GLN A 109 -3.93 -15.03 -9.22
C GLN A 109 -4.27 -15.67 -7.88
N PHE A 110 -5.43 -15.37 -7.30
CA PHE A 110 -5.87 -15.98 -6.05
C PHE A 110 -5.98 -17.51 -6.17
N VAL A 111 -6.64 -18.01 -7.22
CA VAL A 111 -6.74 -19.45 -7.48
C VAL A 111 -5.36 -20.09 -7.60
N LYS A 112 -4.42 -19.46 -8.30
CA LYS A 112 -3.04 -19.96 -8.41
C LYS A 112 -2.34 -20.01 -7.05
N VAL A 113 -2.47 -18.96 -6.23
CA VAL A 113 -1.92 -18.94 -4.87
C VAL A 113 -2.50 -20.10 -4.06
N CYS A 114 -3.82 -20.31 -4.06
CA CYS A 114 -4.46 -21.43 -3.37
C CYS A 114 -3.94 -22.79 -3.84
N GLN A 115 -3.82 -22.99 -5.16
CA GLN A 115 -3.31 -24.23 -5.75
C GLN A 115 -1.86 -24.51 -5.31
N HIS A 116 -0.98 -23.51 -5.39
CA HIS A 116 0.40 -23.66 -4.95
C HIS A 116 0.51 -23.93 -3.45
N THR A 117 -0.30 -23.25 -2.62
CA THR A 117 -0.31 -23.50 -1.17
C THR A 117 -0.69 -24.95 -0.85
N VAL A 118 -1.74 -25.49 -1.48
CA VAL A 118 -2.14 -26.90 -1.32
C VAL A 118 -1.03 -27.85 -1.79
N GLN A 119 -0.39 -27.54 -2.91
CA GLN A 119 0.71 -28.34 -3.44
C GLN A 119 1.91 -28.37 -2.47
N VAL A 120 2.27 -27.24 -1.86
CA VAL A 120 3.35 -27.16 -0.87
C VAL A 120 2.99 -27.93 0.40
N LEU A 121 1.78 -27.76 0.92
CA LEU A 121 1.30 -28.48 2.10
C LEU A 121 1.39 -29.99 1.91
N ARG A 122 0.94 -30.49 0.75
CA ARG A 122 0.94 -31.92 0.43
C ARG A 122 2.36 -32.44 0.13
N ASN A 123 3.07 -31.80 -0.78
CA ASN A 123 4.28 -32.38 -1.38
C ASN A 123 5.56 -32.01 -0.63
N THR A 124 5.59 -30.85 0.04
CA THR A 124 6.78 -30.36 0.76
C THR A 124 6.67 -30.59 2.25
N LEU A 125 5.50 -30.32 2.83
CA LEU A 125 5.27 -30.41 4.27
C LEU A 125 4.59 -31.72 4.70
N SER A 126 4.24 -32.59 3.73
CA SER A 126 3.65 -33.91 3.96
C SER A 126 2.38 -33.91 4.81
N TYR A 127 1.57 -32.86 4.74
CA TYR A 127 0.25 -32.81 5.39
C TYR A 127 -0.71 -33.81 4.73
N THR A 128 -1.55 -34.46 5.55
CA THR A 128 -2.62 -35.34 5.06
C THR A 128 -3.75 -34.54 4.43
N ASP A 129 -4.49 -35.16 3.50
CA ASP A 129 -5.61 -34.48 2.83
C ASP A 129 -6.70 -34.03 3.81
N ASP A 130 -6.92 -34.76 4.91
CA ASP A 130 -7.88 -34.37 5.96
C ASP A 130 -7.39 -33.14 6.75
N ALA A 131 -6.09 -33.05 7.04
CA ALA A 131 -5.50 -31.87 7.67
C ALA A 131 -5.58 -30.64 6.74
N ILE A 132 -5.33 -30.81 5.44
CA ILE A 132 -5.45 -29.74 4.45
C ILE A 132 -6.91 -29.26 4.37
N LYS A 133 -7.89 -30.17 4.32
CA LYS A 133 -9.33 -29.80 4.32
C LYS A 133 -9.72 -29.04 5.57
N SER A 134 -9.24 -29.46 6.74
CA SER A 134 -9.48 -28.77 8.01
C SER A 134 -8.90 -27.35 8.00
N LEU A 135 -7.68 -27.17 7.51
CA LEU A 135 -7.04 -25.85 7.37
C LEU A 135 -7.82 -24.95 6.40
N LEU A 136 -8.26 -25.46 5.25
CA LEU A 136 -9.04 -24.69 4.29
C LEU A 136 -10.41 -24.27 4.84
N ALA A 137 -11.02 -25.10 5.68
CA ALA A 137 -12.30 -24.80 6.33
C ALA A 137 -12.20 -23.72 7.41
N SER A 138 -11.00 -23.47 7.96
CA SER A 138 -10.79 -22.54 9.07
C SER A 138 -10.87 -21.04 8.72
N LYS A 139 -11.13 -20.69 7.44
CA LYS A 139 -11.30 -19.29 6.95
C LYS A 139 -10.20 -18.32 7.40
N VAL A 140 -8.93 -18.76 7.34
CA VAL A 140 -7.76 -17.95 7.75
C VAL A 140 -7.61 -16.65 6.94
N VAL A 141 -8.22 -16.57 5.75
CA VAL A 141 -8.28 -15.35 4.94
C VAL A 141 -9.74 -14.93 4.80
N ALA A 142 -10.17 -13.93 5.58
CA ALA A 142 -11.44 -13.25 5.37
C ALA A 142 -11.26 -12.20 4.26
N GLN A 143 -12.18 -12.12 3.31
CA GLN A 143 -12.30 -10.92 2.47
C GLN A 143 -12.65 -9.75 3.38
N ASN A 144 -11.93 -8.63 3.24
CA ASN A 144 -12.39 -7.36 3.79
C ASN A 144 -13.76 -7.07 3.15
N VAL A 145 -14.82 -7.22 3.93
CA VAL A 145 -16.15 -6.77 3.53
C VAL A 145 -16.07 -5.26 3.59
N ALA A 146 -16.04 -4.60 2.44
CA ALA A 146 -16.20 -3.15 2.38
C ALA A 146 -17.59 -2.84 2.97
N SER A 147 -17.61 -2.27 4.17
CA SER A 147 -18.80 -1.73 4.82
C SER A 147 -19.19 -0.38 4.24
#